data_AF-T0IZY9-F1
#
_entry.id   AF-T0IZY9-F1
#
_cell.length_a   1.000
_cell.length_b   1.000
_cell.length_c   1.000
_cell.angle_alpha   90.00
_cell.angle_beta   90.00
_cell.angle_gamma   90.00
#
_symmetry.space_group_name_H-M   'P 1'
#
loop_
_entity.id
_entity.type
_entity.pdbx_description
1 polymer ?
#
loop_
_entity_poly.entity_id
_entity_poly.type
_entity_poly.pdbx_seq_one_letter_code
_entity_poly.pdbx_strand_id
1 'polypeptide(L)'
;MEKKEFIFEDKQYEVRSWLQDDNETYTVKVFVNNQPANGYNYSVSIENINDAKRGKFPQDLLGDLINLAENDIKEKKWEKYLETMQGEI
;
A
#
# COMPACT_ATOMS: atom_id res chain seq x y z
N MET A 1 12.96 3.54 5.87
CA MET A 1 11.52 3.86 5.78
C MET A 1 11.34 4.80 4.63
N GLU A 2 10.59 4.42 3.61
CA GLU A 2 10.23 5.32 2.50
C GLU A 2 8.82 5.84 2.74
N LYS A 3 8.55 7.08 2.31
CA LYS A 3 7.24 7.70 2.41
C LYS A 3 6.88 8.43 1.13
N LYS A 4 5.59 8.37 0.76
CA LYS A 4 5.00 9.13 -0.34
C LYS A 4 3.80 9.89 0.18
N GLU A 5 3.78 11.20 -0.03
CA GLU A 5 2.71 12.08 0.41
C GLU A 5 1.85 12.49 -0.80
N PHE A 6 0.53 12.52 -0.63
CA PHE A 6 -0.40 12.98 -1.66
C PHE A 6 -1.64 13.62 -1.04
N ILE A 7 -2.32 14.47 -1.81
CA ILE A 7 -3.57 15.12 -1.41
C ILE A 7 -4.72 14.50 -2.22
N PHE A 8 -5.80 14.16 -1.53
CA PHE A 8 -7.04 13.70 -2.14
C PHE A 8 -8.22 14.13 -1.28
N GLU A 9 -9.28 14.68 -1.88
CA GLU A 9 -10.49 15.17 -1.16
C GLU A 9 -10.16 16.03 0.08
N ASP A 10 -9.26 17.01 -0.10
CA ASP A 10 -8.81 17.96 0.94
C ASP A 10 -8.13 17.31 2.17
N LYS A 11 -7.75 16.04 2.07
CA LYS A 11 -6.98 15.32 3.10
C LYS A 11 -5.57 15.05 2.61
N GLN A 12 -4.60 15.23 3.51
CA GLN A 12 -3.21 14.84 3.29
C GLN A 12 -3.03 13.37 3.71
N TYR A 13 -2.66 12.54 2.75
CA TYR A 13 -2.36 11.13 2.96
C TYR A 13 -0.86 10.87 2.90
N GLU A 14 -0.44 9.83 3.62
CA GLU A 14 0.94 9.35 3.61
C GLU A 14 0.95 7.83 3.38
N VAL A 15 1.52 7.39 2.28
CA VAL A 15 1.88 5.98 2.07
C VAL A 15 3.23 5.76 2.73
N ARG A 16 3.28 4.90 3.75
CA ARG A 16 4.52 4.54 4.47
C ARG A 16 4.93 3.14 4.10
N SER A 17 6.23 2.94 3.88
CA SER A 17 6.83 1.62 3.78
C SER A 17 7.95 1.41 4.79
N TRP A 18 7.96 0.24 5.42
CA TRP A 18 8.99 -0.16 6.37
C TRP A 18 9.26 -1.66 6.29
N LEU A 19 10.48 -2.04 6.64
CA LEU A 19 10.87 -3.43 6.82
C LEU A 19 10.33 -3.92 8.17
N GLN A 20 9.68 -5.08 8.19
CA GLN A 20 9.19 -5.70 9.43
C GLN A 20 10.36 -6.18 10.30
N ASP A 21 10.07 -6.52 11.55
CA ASP A 21 11.07 -7.02 12.51
C ASP A 21 11.69 -8.37 12.08
N ASP A 22 11.03 -9.09 11.16
CA ASP A 22 11.58 -10.28 10.51
C ASP A 22 12.81 -9.98 9.63
N ASN A 23 13.02 -8.71 9.25
CA ASN A 23 14.03 -8.25 8.29
C ASN A 23 13.92 -8.89 6.90
N GLU A 24 12.77 -9.46 6.56
CA GLU A 24 12.51 -10.17 5.31
C GLU A 24 11.33 -9.57 4.52
N THR A 25 10.44 -8.83 5.18
CA THR A 25 9.20 -8.35 4.57
C THR A 25 9.06 -6.83 4.62
N TYR A 26 8.92 -6.20 3.46
CA TYR A 26 8.45 -4.81 3.41
C TYR A 26 6.92 -4.77 3.55
N THR A 27 6.46 -3.83 4.35
CA THR A 27 5.04 -3.53 4.56
C THR A 27 4.73 -2.14 4.03
N VAL A 28 3.58 -1.98 3.38
CA VAL A 28 3.09 -0.70 2.86
C VAL A 28 1.68 -0.46 3.39
N LYS A 29 1.48 0.70 4.02
CA LYS A 29 0.16 1.15 4.49
C LYS A 29 -0.06 2.63 4.21
N VAL A 30 -1.32 3.02 4.07
CA VAL A 30 -1.71 4.42 3.92
C VAL A 30 -2.23 4.98 5.23
N PHE A 31 -1.85 6.22 5.51
CA PHE A 31 -2.21 6.94 6.72
C PHE A 31 -2.82 8.29 6.39
N VAL A 32 -3.71 8.76 7.25
CA VAL A 32 -4.21 10.15 7.30
C VAL A 32 -4.16 10.58 8.76
N ASN A 33 -3.56 11.74 9.06
CA ASN A 33 -3.37 12.22 10.44
C ASN A 33 -2.76 11.16 11.39
N ASN A 34 -1.74 10.44 10.95
CA ASN A 34 -1.09 9.33 11.67
C ASN A 34 -1.97 8.11 11.98
N GLN A 35 -3.19 8.02 11.45
CA GLN A 35 -4.07 6.87 11.58
C GLN A 35 -4.14 6.10 10.27
N PRO A 36 -4.28 4.75 10.28
CA PRO A 36 -4.51 3.98 9.06
C PRO A 36 -5.73 4.53 8.30
N ALA A 37 -5.54 4.81 7.01
CA ALA A 37 -6.57 5.42 6.17
C ALA A 37 -7.61 4.40 5.66
N ASN A 38 -7.27 3.11 5.63
CA ASN A 38 -8.14 2.02 5.21
C ASN A 38 -7.79 0.71 5.95
N GLY A 39 -8.55 -0.35 5.66
CA GLY A 39 -8.34 -1.70 6.20
C GLY A 39 -7.26 -2.52 5.48
N TYR A 40 -6.59 -1.97 4.46
CA TYR A 40 -5.62 -2.73 3.66
C TYR A 40 -4.21 -2.68 4.24
N ASN A 41 -3.50 -3.79 4.03
CA ASN A 41 -2.09 -3.93 4.33
C ASN A 41 -1.44 -4.67 3.16
N TYR A 42 -0.46 -4.04 2.51
CA TYR A 42 0.28 -4.66 1.42
C TYR A 42 1.66 -5.06 1.92
N SER A 43 2.15 -6.19 1.43
CA SER A 43 3.49 -6.66 1.78
C SER A 43 4.16 -7.34 0.62
N VAL A 44 5.49 -7.30 0.62
CA VAL A 44 6.35 -8.00 -0.34
C VAL A 44 7.63 -8.42 0.35
N SER A 45 8.07 -9.66 0.10
CA SER A 45 9.34 -10.14 0.63
C SER A 45 10.53 -9.54 -0.12
N ILE A 46 11.67 -9.41 0.57
CA ILE A 46 12.95 -9.02 -0.03
C ILE A 46 13.36 -10.02 -1.11
N GLU A 47 13.09 -11.31 -0.93
CA GLU A 47 13.32 -12.34 -1.94
C GLU A 47 12.58 -12.00 -3.24
N ASN A 48 11.26 -11.73 -3.17
CA ASN A 48 10.47 -11.36 -4.34
C ASN A 48 10.97 -10.08 -4.99
N ILE A 49 11.36 -9.06 -4.20
CA ILE A 49 11.96 -7.82 -4.74
C ILE A 49 13.25 -8.13 -5.50
N ASN A 50 14.12 -8.97 -4.93
CA ASN A 50 15.41 -9.32 -5.55
C ASN A 50 15.22 -10.13 -6.83
N ASP A 51 14.32 -11.11 -6.81
CA ASP A 51 13.99 -11.93 -7.98
C ASP A 51 13.39 -11.07 -9.09
N ALA A 52 12.44 -10.19 -8.77
CA ALA A 52 11.85 -9.26 -9.72
C ALA A 52 12.87 -8.28 -10.34
N LYS A 53 13.87 -7.84 -9.57
CA LYS A 53 14.96 -6.99 -10.06
C LYS A 53 15.94 -7.72 -10.99
N ARG A 54 16.13 -9.03 -10.79
CA ARG A 54 17.06 -9.88 -11.55
C ARG A 54 16.44 -10.53 -12.78
N GLY A 55 15.11 -10.48 -12.91
CA GLY A 55 14.39 -11.05 -14.03
C GLY A 55 14.70 -10.40 -15.38
N LYS A 56 14.22 -11.03 -16.46
CA LYS A 56 14.36 -10.53 -17.85
C LYS A 56 13.74 -9.15 -18.05
N PHE A 57 12.75 -8.80 -17.24
CA PHE A 57 12.10 -7.50 -17.19
C PHE A 57 12.12 -7.02 -15.74
N PRO A 58 13.13 -6.22 -15.33
CA PRO A 58 13.25 -5.75 -13.97
C PRO A 58 12.01 -4.96 -13.53
N GLN A 59 11.47 -5.29 -12.36
CA GLN A 59 10.32 -4.59 -11.77
C GLN A 59 10.66 -4.03 -10.39
N ASP A 60 10.06 -2.87 -10.07
CA ASP A 60 10.15 -2.26 -8.75
C ASP A 60 8.89 -2.58 -7.93
N LEU A 61 8.81 -3.81 -7.43
CA LEU A 61 7.63 -4.29 -6.72
C LEU A 61 7.24 -3.41 -5.51
N LEU A 62 8.23 -2.83 -4.81
CA LEU A 62 7.93 -1.96 -3.68
C LEU A 62 7.31 -0.64 -4.14
N GLY A 63 7.87 -0.02 -5.19
CA GLY A 63 7.30 1.16 -5.83
C GLY A 63 5.89 0.91 -6.38
N ASP A 64 5.67 -0.27 -6.98
CA ASP A 64 4.36 -0.69 -7.49
C ASP A 64 3.32 -0.84 -6.36
N LEU A 65 3.70 -1.42 -5.21
CA LEU A 65 2.81 -1.48 -4.05
C LEU A 65 2.49 -0.11 -3.47
N ILE A 66 3.46 0.81 -3.43
CA ILE A 66 3.22 2.20 -2.98
C ILE A 66 2.21 2.89 -3.90
N ASN A 67 2.36 2.72 -5.22
CA ASN A 67 1.43 3.29 -6.20
C ASN A 67 0.04 2.63 -6.13
N LEU A 68 -0.03 1.31 -5.91
CA LEU A 68 -1.28 0.59 -5.71
C LEU A 68 -2.04 1.11 -4.49
N ALA A 69 -1.34 1.28 -3.36
CA ALA A 69 -1.94 1.75 -2.11
C ALA A 69 -2.54 3.16 -2.26
N GLU A 70 -1.85 4.07 -2.96
CA GLU A 70 -2.40 5.38 -3.31
C GLU A 70 -3.62 5.28 -4.22
N ASN A 71 -3.56 4.43 -5.25
CA ASN A 71 -4.66 4.26 -6.20
C ASN A 71 -5.92 3.71 -5.51
N ASP A 72 -5.77 2.77 -4.58
CA ASP A 72 -6.88 2.19 -3.83
C ASP A 72 -7.63 3.22 -2.97
N ILE A 73 -6.93 4.25 -2.47
CA ILE A 73 -7.56 5.41 -1.81
C ILE A 73 -8.33 6.26 -2.81
N LYS A 74 -7.70 6.60 -3.95
CA LYS A 74 -8.35 7.43 -4.99
C LYS A 74 -9.58 6.75 -5.58
N GLU A 75 -9.56 5.44 -5.71
CA GLU A 75 -10.67 4.64 -6.22
C GLU A 75 -11.72 4.28 -5.16
N LYS A 76 -11.50 4.65 -3.89
CA LYS A 76 -12.36 4.33 -2.74
C LYS A 76 -12.68 2.83 -2.66
N LYS A 77 -11.67 1.98 -2.91
CA LYS A 77 -11.88 0.53 -2.99
C LYS A 77 -12.36 -0.06 -1.68
N TRP A 78 -11.83 0.44 -0.56
CA TRP A 78 -12.19 -0.05 0.76
C TRP A 78 -13.63 0.29 1.12
N GLU A 79 -14.06 1.52 0.84
CA GLU A 79 -15.43 1.97 1.06
C GLU A 79 -16.42 1.14 0.24
N LYS A 80 -16.13 0.93 -1.06
CA LYS A 80 -16.94 0.07 -1.93
C LYS A 80 -17.02 -1.38 -1.42
N TYR A 81 -15.92 -1.91 -0.88
CA TYR A 81 -15.92 -3.24 -0.26
C TYR A 81 -16.85 -3.28 0.95
N LEU A 82 -16.79 -2.29 1.84
CA LEU A 82 -17.68 -2.21 3.01
C LEU A 82 -19.16 -2.08 2.61
N GLU A 83 -19.47 -1.27 1.59
CA GLU A 83 -20.83 -1.14 1.05
C GLU A 83 -21.37 -2.47 0.53
N THR A 84 -20.53 -3.22 -0.19
CA THR A 84 -20.90 -4.55 -0.72
C THR A 84 -21.21 -5.52 0.43
N MET A 85 -20.35 -5.56 1.46
CA MET A 85 -20.51 -6.47 2.59
C MET A 85 -21.71 -6.13 3.50
N GLN A 86 -22.19 -4.88 3.50
CA GLN A 86 -23.37 -4.47 4.28
C GLN A 86 -24.69 -4.74 3.56
N GLY A 87 -24.69 -4.87 2.23
CA GLY A 87 -25.88 -5.17 1.43
C GLY A 87 -26.28 -6.65 1.41
N GLU A 88 -25.49 -7.53 2.03
CA GLU A 88 -25.70 -8.99 2.06
C GLU A 88 -26.34 -9.49 3.38
N ILE A 89 -26.92 -8.60 4.21
CA ILE A 89 -27.57 -8.95 5.50
C ILE A 89 -29.08 -8.68 5.45
#